data_AF-A0A7V8XWB5-F1
#
_entry.id   AF-A0A7V8XWB5-F1
#
_cell.length_a   1.000
_cell.length_b   1.000
_cell.length_c   1.000
_cell.angle_alpha   90.00
_cell.angle_beta   90.00
_cell.angle_gamma   90.00
#
_symmetry.space_group_name_H-M   'P 1'
#
loop_
_entity.id
_entity.type
_entity.pdbx_description
1 polymer ?
#
loop_
_entity_poly.entity_id
_entity_poly.type
_entity_poly.pdbx_seq_one_letter_code
_entity_poly.pdbx_strand_id
1 'polypeptide(L)'
;MSHYLPPGKGKALVAKECSGCHHFFGVVRLRASKPAWEAVVLDMVARGAPLMIDDADAITAYLSDVFGPKAPPLVDVNTATQEELVKLPGITPELADRVTAHRKQKGPFSTREDVRAVVGFDAAAFDKVKWYIRAGR
;
A
#
# COMPACT_ATOMS: atom_id res chain seq x y z
N MET A 1 6.16 -1.77 -9.68
CA MET A 1 6.10 -0.92 -8.46
C MET A 1 4.70 -0.35 -8.15
N SER A 2 3.81 -0.18 -9.13
CA SER A 2 2.38 0.22 -8.92
C SER A 2 1.53 -0.80 -8.17
N HIS A 3 2.13 -1.93 -7.78
CA HIS A 3 1.43 -3.02 -7.12
C HIS A 3 0.96 -2.70 -5.70
N TYR A 4 1.35 -1.55 -5.13
CA TYR A 4 0.88 -1.05 -3.84
C TYR A 4 -0.12 0.11 -3.97
N LEU A 5 -0.59 0.41 -5.19
CA LEU A 5 -1.64 1.41 -5.43
C LEU A 5 -3.00 0.73 -5.42
N PRO A 6 -3.86 0.94 -4.40
CA PRO A 6 -5.22 0.41 -4.38
C PRO A 6 -6.03 0.89 -5.59
N PRO A 7 -7.01 0.11 -6.09
CA PRO A 7 -7.88 0.56 -7.16
C PRO A 7 -8.60 1.86 -6.79
N GLY A 8 -8.77 2.76 -7.75
CA GLY A 8 -9.47 4.04 -7.54
C GLY A 8 -9.32 4.97 -8.74
N LYS A 9 -10.21 5.98 -8.82
CA LYS A 9 -10.14 7.02 -9.84
C LYS A 9 -8.86 7.83 -9.62
N GLY A 10 -8.00 7.91 -10.64
CA GLY A 10 -6.69 8.58 -10.55
C GLY A 10 -5.49 7.65 -10.32
N LYS A 11 -5.71 6.36 -10.03
CA LYS A 11 -4.62 5.37 -9.90
C LYS A 11 -3.68 5.36 -11.11
N ALA A 12 -4.24 5.33 -12.32
CA ALA A 12 -3.45 5.26 -13.56
C ALA A 12 -2.59 6.51 -13.75
N LEU A 13 -3.12 7.67 -13.39
CA LEU A 13 -2.40 8.94 -13.44
C LEU A 13 -1.23 8.93 -12.45
N VAL A 14 -1.46 8.56 -11.19
CA VAL A 14 -0.37 8.40 -10.20
C VAL A 14 0.68 7.41 -10.66
N ALA A 15 0.27 6.26 -11.19
CA ALA A 15 1.20 5.24 -11.67
C ALA A 15 2.07 5.76 -12.84
N LYS A 16 1.49 6.53 -13.76
CA LYS A 16 2.18 7.13 -14.92
C LYS A 16 3.13 8.25 -14.49
N GLU A 17 2.62 9.23 -13.75
CA GLU A 17 3.36 10.46 -13.49
C GLU A 17 4.38 10.31 -12.34
N CYS A 18 4.05 9.58 -11.27
CA CYS A 18 4.92 9.50 -10.10
C CYS A 18 6.03 8.44 -10.21
N SER A 19 5.99 7.56 -11.22
CA SER A 19 7.00 6.51 -11.41
C SER A 19 8.14 6.92 -12.35
N GLY A 20 8.06 8.08 -13.01
CA GLY A 20 8.99 8.49 -14.07
C GLY A 20 10.36 8.98 -13.60
N CYS A 21 10.47 9.48 -12.36
CA CYS A 21 11.70 10.12 -11.86
C CYS A 21 12.40 9.33 -10.75
N HIS A 22 11.64 8.77 -9.78
CA HIS A 22 12.18 7.99 -8.68
C HIS A 22 11.18 6.94 -8.17
N HIS A 23 11.64 6.05 -7.28
CA HIS A 23 10.73 5.11 -6.64
C HIS A 23 9.78 5.85 -5.68
N PHE A 24 8.48 5.71 -5.90
CA PHE A 24 7.43 6.32 -5.07
C PHE A 24 7.09 5.50 -3.80
N PHE A 25 8.05 4.74 -3.26
CA PHE A 25 7.78 3.90 -2.08
C PHE A 25 7.41 4.75 -0.86
N GLY A 26 7.96 5.96 -0.77
CA GLY A 26 7.57 6.93 0.25
C GLY A 26 6.08 7.24 0.20
N VAL A 27 5.52 7.47 -0.99
CA VAL A 27 4.10 7.79 -1.20
C VAL A 27 3.20 6.69 -0.63
N VAL A 28 3.44 5.42 -0.97
CA VAL A 28 2.56 4.32 -0.52
C VAL A 28 2.61 4.05 0.98
N ARG A 29 3.62 4.57 1.69
CA ARG A 29 3.75 4.47 3.16
C ARG A 29 3.10 5.62 3.90
N LEU A 30 2.97 6.79 3.28
CA LEU A 30 2.40 7.97 3.94
C LEU A 30 0.90 7.80 4.14
N ARG A 31 0.41 8.26 5.30
CA ARG A 31 -1.01 8.38 5.60
C ARG A 31 -1.25 9.82 5.98
N ALA A 32 -1.80 10.59 5.03
CA ALA A 32 -1.82 12.04 5.11
C ALA A 32 -3.20 12.60 4.79
N SER A 33 -3.52 13.77 5.35
CA SER A 33 -4.74 14.49 5.03
C SER A 33 -4.67 15.06 3.60
N LYS A 34 -5.82 15.44 3.03
CA LYS A 34 -5.85 16.06 1.70
C LYS A 34 -4.90 17.26 1.57
N PRO A 35 -4.87 18.24 2.52
CA PRO A 35 -3.93 19.36 2.41
C PRO A 35 -2.46 18.94 2.47
N ALA A 36 -2.14 17.90 3.25
CA ALA A 36 -0.79 17.37 3.32
C ALA A 36 -0.40 16.64 2.01
N TRP A 37 -1.33 15.94 1.38
CA TRP A 37 -1.11 15.34 0.05
C TRP A 37 -0.92 16.40 -1.04
N GLU A 38 -1.72 17.46 -1.00
CA GLU A 38 -1.58 18.61 -1.91
C GLU A 38 -0.18 19.22 -1.79
N ALA A 39 0.31 19.44 -0.56
CA ALA A 39 1.67 19.93 -0.33
C ALA A 39 2.75 19.00 -0.90
N VAL A 40 2.58 17.67 -0.78
CA VAL A 40 3.51 16.69 -1.38
C VAL A 40 3.51 16.78 -2.90
N VAL A 41 2.32 16.87 -3.53
CA VAL A 41 2.22 16.98 -5.00
C VAL A 41 2.84 18.28 -5.49
N LEU A 42 2.56 19.41 -4.83
CA LEU A 42 3.12 20.71 -5.16
C LEU A 42 4.65 20.74 -4.98
N ASP A 43 5.20 20.11 -3.94
CA ASP A 43 6.66 19.96 -3.77
C ASP A 43 7.28 19.19 -4.95
N MET A 44 6.62 18.14 -5.46
CA MET A 44 7.11 17.41 -6.63
C MET A 44 7.06 18.26 -7.91
N VAL A 45 6.00 19.05 -8.11
CA VAL A 45 5.91 20.01 -9.22
C VAL A 45 7.02 21.05 -9.14
N ALA A 46 7.27 21.61 -7.96
CA ALA A 46 8.34 22.58 -7.73
C ALA A 46 9.75 21.99 -8.00
N ARG A 47 9.92 20.67 -7.82
CA ARG A 47 11.15 19.92 -8.15
C ARG A 47 11.24 19.54 -9.64
N GLY A 48 10.26 19.90 -10.45
CA GLY A 48 10.27 19.69 -11.90
C GLY A 48 9.44 18.51 -12.39
N ALA A 49 8.54 17.93 -11.57
CA ALA A 49 7.57 16.96 -12.07
C ALA A 49 6.65 17.64 -13.11
N PRO A 50 6.52 17.10 -14.34
CA PRO A 50 5.79 17.74 -15.42
C PRO A 50 4.27 17.51 -15.31
N LEU A 51 3.67 17.92 -14.19
CA LEU A 51 2.22 17.79 -13.95
C LEU A 51 1.47 19.04 -14.40
N MET A 52 0.37 18.85 -15.13
CA MET A 52 -0.64 19.89 -15.35
C MET A 52 -1.45 20.11 -14.06
N ILE A 53 -2.06 21.29 -13.90
CA ILE A 53 -2.85 21.63 -12.70
C ILE A 53 -3.99 20.63 -12.49
N ASP A 54 -4.75 20.31 -13.53
CA ASP A 54 -5.85 19.34 -13.46
C ASP A 54 -5.38 17.94 -13.06
N ASP A 55 -4.17 17.55 -13.48
CA ASP A 55 -3.56 16.28 -13.09
C ASP A 55 -3.16 16.27 -11.61
N ALA A 56 -2.62 17.39 -11.11
CA ALA A 56 -2.25 17.54 -9.70
C ALA A 56 -3.47 17.41 -8.77
N ASP A 57 -4.62 17.98 -9.16
CA ASP A 57 -5.87 17.86 -8.41
C ASP A 57 -6.39 16.42 -8.40
N ALA A 58 -6.39 15.75 -9.55
CA ALA A 58 -6.82 14.36 -9.67
C ALA A 58 -5.91 13.40 -8.89
N ILE A 59 -4.59 13.63 -8.92
CA ILE A 59 -3.60 12.90 -8.12
C ILE A 59 -3.85 13.12 -6.64
N THR A 60 -4.00 14.37 -6.19
CA THR A 60 -4.23 14.72 -4.78
C THR A 60 -5.52 14.08 -4.26
N ALA A 61 -6.59 14.12 -5.05
CA ALA A 61 -7.86 13.48 -4.70
C ALA A 61 -7.71 11.97 -4.52
N TYR A 62 -7.04 11.30 -5.45
CA TYR A 62 -6.77 9.86 -5.34
C TYR A 62 -5.93 9.53 -4.10
N LEU A 63 -4.80 10.21 -3.90
CA LEU A 63 -3.90 9.96 -2.76
C LEU A 63 -4.62 10.17 -1.42
N SER A 64 -5.45 11.20 -1.31
CA SER A 64 -6.24 11.44 -0.10
C SER A 64 -7.30 10.36 0.15
N ASP A 65 -7.89 9.79 -0.89
CA ASP A 65 -8.91 8.73 -0.77
C ASP A 65 -8.28 7.40 -0.34
N VAL A 66 -7.23 6.97 -1.07
CA VAL A 66 -6.64 5.64 -0.84
C VAL A 66 -5.56 5.61 0.26
N PHE A 67 -4.94 6.76 0.57
CA PHE A 67 -3.89 6.91 1.56
C PHE A 67 -4.18 8.04 2.55
N GLY A 68 -5.46 8.24 2.87
CA GLY A 68 -5.91 9.17 3.91
C GLY A 68 -5.43 8.76 5.32
N PRO A 69 -5.66 9.60 6.35
CA PRO A 69 -5.17 9.36 7.71
C PRO A 69 -5.70 8.08 8.36
N LYS A 70 -6.84 7.57 7.89
CA LYS A 70 -7.49 6.34 8.39
C LYS A 70 -7.26 5.13 7.49
N ALA A 71 -6.52 5.27 6.37
CA ALA A 71 -6.27 4.16 5.47
C ALA A 71 -5.31 3.14 6.12
N PRO A 72 -5.46 1.83 5.87
CA PRO A 72 -4.59 0.80 6.44
C PRO A 72 -3.12 1.06 6.10
N PRO A 73 -2.17 0.90 7.02
CA PRO A 73 -0.75 1.12 6.75
C PRO A 73 -0.19 0.06 5.80
N LEU A 74 0.94 0.36 5.14
CA LEU A 74 1.71 -0.66 4.43
C LEU A 74 2.56 -1.43 5.45
N VAL A 75 2.34 -2.73 5.55
CA VAL A 75 2.88 -3.60 6.59
C VAL A 75 3.76 -4.68 5.98
N ASP A 76 4.86 -5.01 6.65
CA ASP A 76 5.74 -6.11 6.26
C ASP A 76 5.31 -7.41 6.92
N VAL A 77 4.82 -8.37 6.14
CA VAL A 77 4.26 -9.62 6.68
C VAL A 77 5.31 -10.51 7.35
N ASN A 78 6.60 -10.23 7.16
CA ASN A 78 7.67 -10.98 7.82
C ASN A 78 7.99 -10.45 9.23
N THR A 79 7.69 -9.18 9.51
CA THR A 79 8.03 -8.54 10.79
C THR A 79 6.83 -8.07 11.58
N ALA A 80 5.67 -7.86 10.93
CA ALA A 80 4.48 -7.31 11.57
C ALA A 80 3.98 -8.14 12.75
N THR A 81 3.46 -7.48 13.78
CA THR A 81 2.79 -8.18 14.89
C THR A 81 1.40 -8.68 14.48
N GLN A 82 0.81 -9.55 15.30
CA GLN A 82 -0.56 -10.01 15.08
C GLN A 82 -1.53 -8.80 15.06
N GLU A 83 -1.36 -7.86 15.99
CA GLU A 83 -2.18 -6.66 16.13
C GLU A 83 -2.06 -5.72 14.93
N GLU A 84 -0.88 -5.65 14.30
CA GLU A 84 -0.69 -4.88 13.06
C GLU A 84 -1.38 -5.55 11.87
N LEU A 85 -1.32 -6.86 11.78
CA LEU A 85 -1.96 -7.63 10.70
C LEU A 85 -3.48 -7.54 10.77
N VAL A 86 -4.08 -7.62 11.96
CA VAL A 86 -5.56 -7.56 12.13
C VAL A 86 -6.13 -6.19 11.73
N LYS A 87 -5.33 -5.13 11.71
CA LYS A 87 -5.77 -3.81 11.20
C LYS A 87 -5.94 -3.78 9.68
N LEU A 88 -5.48 -4.81 8.98
CA LEU A 88 -5.53 -4.88 7.52
C LEU A 88 -6.86 -5.47 7.01
N PRO A 89 -7.39 -4.95 5.90
CA PRO A 89 -8.65 -5.41 5.36
C PRO A 89 -8.57 -6.87 4.91
N GLY A 90 -9.50 -7.70 5.39
CA GLY A 90 -9.54 -9.12 5.05
C GLY A 90 -8.66 -10.03 5.92
N ILE A 91 -8.00 -9.50 6.95
CA ILE A 91 -7.26 -10.31 7.93
C ILE A 91 -8.06 -10.42 9.24
N THR A 92 -8.45 -11.64 9.61
CA THR A 92 -9.04 -11.95 10.93
C THR A 92 -7.94 -12.25 11.96
N PRO A 93 -8.24 -12.21 13.27
CA PRO A 93 -7.29 -12.62 14.30
C PRO A 93 -6.70 -14.01 14.07
N GLU A 94 -7.55 -14.99 13.70
CA GLU A 94 -7.12 -16.35 13.44
C GLU A 94 -6.24 -16.44 12.18
N LEU A 95 -6.50 -15.60 11.17
CA LEU A 95 -5.66 -15.53 9.98
C LEU A 95 -4.30 -14.89 10.31
N ALA A 96 -4.27 -13.83 11.11
CA ALA A 96 -3.03 -13.20 11.59
C ALA A 96 -2.16 -14.20 12.38
N ASP A 97 -2.77 -15.00 13.26
CA ASP A 97 -2.07 -16.08 13.97
C ASP A 97 -1.46 -17.09 13.01
N ARG A 98 -2.23 -17.53 12.01
CA ARG A 98 -1.72 -18.48 11.01
C ARG A 98 -0.59 -17.88 10.19
N VAL A 99 -0.63 -16.60 9.83
CA VAL A 99 0.46 -15.90 9.13
C VAL A 99 1.74 -15.87 10.00
N THR A 100 1.61 -15.48 11.27
CA THR A 100 2.78 -15.41 12.18
C THR A 100 3.35 -16.79 12.49
N ALA A 101 2.51 -17.81 12.65
CA ALA A 101 2.93 -19.20 12.82
C ALA A 101 3.62 -19.74 11.56
N HIS A 102 3.06 -19.46 10.38
CA HIS A 102 3.63 -19.92 9.11
C HIS A 102 5.06 -19.40 8.92
N ARG A 103 5.29 -18.09 9.11
CA ARG A 103 6.64 -17.52 8.94
C ARG A 103 7.65 -18.01 9.99
N LYS A 104 7.17 -18.39 11.19
CA LYS A 104 8.01 -19.01 12.25
C LYS A 104 8.40 -20.44 11.90
N GLN A 105 7.49 -21.21 11.28
CA GLN A 105 7.70 -22.64 11.02
C GLN A 105 8.37 -22.90 9.66
N LYS A 106 7.96 -22.17 8.62
CA LYS A 106 8.43 -22.38 7.24
C LYS A 106 9.46 -21.35 6.77
N GLY A 107 9.75 -20.35 7.60
CA GLY A 107 10.60 -19.22 7.25
C GLY A 107 9.84 -18.04 6.62
N PRO A 108 10.52 -16.92 6.35
CA PRO A 108 9.90 -15.71 5.84
C PRO A 108 9.31 -15.91 4.43
N PHE A 109 8.25 -15.16 4.13
CA PHE A 109 7.68 -15.06 2.79
C PHE A 109 8.65 -14.29 1.87
N SER A 110 8.90 -14.84 0.67
CA SER A 110 9.80 -14.22 -0.31
C SER A 110 9.08 -13.15 -1.12
N THR A 111 7.83 -13.40 -1.47
CA THR A 111 6.93 -12.46 -2.12
C THR A 111 5.66 -12.31 -1.30
N ARG A 112 4.94 -11.20 -1.46
CA ARG A 112 3.65 -11.02 -0.79
C ARG A 112 2.62 -12.03 -1.28
N GLU A 113 2.75 -12.55 -2.50
CA GLU A 113 1.86 -13.58 -3.05
C GLU A 113 1.99 -14.90 -2.27
N ASP A 114 3.16 -15.17 -1.67
CA ASP A 114 3.43 -16.40 -0.89
C ASP A 114 2.53 -16.51 0.36
N VAL A 115 1.96 -15.41 0.86
CA VAL A 115 1.04 -15.45 2.01
C VAL A 115 -0.20 -16.30 1.74
N ARG A 116 -0.53 -16.54 0.47
CA ARG A 116 -1.63 -17.42 0.05
C ARG A 116 -1.38 -18.89 0.37
N ALA A 117 -0.13 -19.27 0.69
CA ALA A 117 0.20 -20.61 1.18
C ALA A 117 -0.21 -20.82 2.66
N VAL A 118 -0.64 -19.76 3.35
CA VAL A 118 -1.18 -19.85 4.71
C VAL A 118 -2.57 -20.48 4.65
N VAL A 119 -2.79 -21.51 5.48
CA VAL A 119 -4.09 -22.19 5.55
C VAL A 119 -5.20 -21.19 5.88
N GLY A 120 -6.30 -21.24 5.15
CA GLY A 120 -7.44 -20.31 5.32
C GLY A 120 -7.19 -18.90 4.78
N PHE A 121 -6.07 -18.66 4.09
CA PHE A 121 -5.82 -17.42 3.35
C PHE A 121 -6.36 -17.55 1.93
N ASP A 122 -7.64 -17.24 1.75
CA ASP A 122 -8.30 -17.37 0.45
C ASP A 122 -7.99 -16.19 -0.50
N ALA A 123 -8.45 -16.33 -1.75
CA ALA A 123 -8.27 -15.30 -2.78
C ALA A 123 -8.97 -13.98 -2.43
N ALA A 124 -10.12 -14.04 -1.75
CA ALA A 124 -10.90 -12.86 -1.39
C ALA A 124 -10.21 -12.03 -0.29
N ALA A 125 -9.61 -12.69 0.70
CA ALA A 125 -8.76 -12.05 1.70
C ALA A 125 -7.54 -11.42 1.04
N PHE A 126 -6.87 -12.15 0.15
CA PHE A 126 -5.71 -11.64 -0.59
C PHE A 126 -6.03 -10.40 -1.42
N ASP A 127 -7.14 -10.40 -2.14
CA ASP A 127 -7.53 -9.28 -2.99
C ASP A 127 -7.79 -7.98 -2.23
N LYS A 128 -8.26 -8.10 -0.99
CA LYS A 128 -8.43 -6.96 -0.07
C LYS A 128 -7.10 -6.46 0.47
N VAL A 129 -6.19 -7.36 0.84
CA VAL A 129 -4.98 -6.97 1.58
C VAL A 129 -3.75 -6.69 0.71
N LYS A 130 -3.66 -7.23 -0.51
CA LYS A 130 -2.43 -7.21 -1.34
C LYS A 130 -1.81 -5.84 -1.61
N TRP A 131 -2.59 -4.76 -1.45
CA TRP A 131 -2.13 -3.38 -1.59
C TRP A 131 -1.44 -2.83 -0.34
N TYR A 132 -1.68 -3.46 0.81
CA TYR A 132 -1.26 -3.03 2.15
C TYR A 132 -0.23 -3.97 2.78
N ILE A 133 0.18 -5.02 2.08
CA ILE A 133 1.24 -5.93 2.52
C ILE A 133 2.41 -5.95 1.55
N ARG A 134 3.61 -6.00 2.12
CA ARG A 134 4.85 -6.33 1.41
C ARG A 134 5.49 -7.56 2.04
N ALA A 135 6.27 -8.28 1.24
CA ALA A 135 7.20 -9.30 1.68
C ALA A 135 8.43 -9.29 0.74
N GLY A 136 9.53 -9.89 1.19
CA GLY A 136 10.81 -9.79 0.49
C GLY A 136 11.59 -8.52 0.82
N ARG A 137 12.87 -8.47 0.41
CA ARG A 137 13.71 -7.26 0.48
C ARG A 137 13.36 -6.28 -0.65
#